data_AF-A0A2E7HC29-F1
#
_entry.id   AF-A0A2E7HC29-F1
#
_cell.length_a   1.000
_cell.length_b   1.000
_cell.length_c   1.000
_cell.angle_alpha   90.00
_cell.angle_beta   90.00
_cell.angle_gamma   90.00
#
_symmetry.space_group_name_H-M   'P 1'
#
loop_
_entity.id
_entity.type
_entity.pdbx_description
1 polymer ?
#
loop_
_entity_poly.entity_id
_entity_poly.type
_entity_poly.pdbx_seq_one_letter_code
_entity_poly.pdbx_strand_id
1 'polypeptide(L)'
;MTQIEPGDLLLLSDGHCLRDQIYDACKIDRARHRPQAGPRIQKTSLSTIFALVGAGEGITLVPAMSLAAEWITDSGIAVRPEESGTAGRTIRLTYRSGYPRMALVEKLADIIAASLPNTVHPVRR
;
A
#
# COMPACT_ATOMS: atom_id res chain seq x y z
N MET A 1 -10.59 -9.03 14.94
CA MET A 1 -9.14 -8.98 14.66
C MET A 1 -8.74 -10.25 13.95
N THR A 2 -8.64 -10.22 12.62
CA THR A 2 -8.12 -11.36 11.86
C THR A 2 -6.62 -11.44 12.15
N GLN A 3 -6.17 -12.48 12.86
CA GLN A 3 -4.74 -12.72 13.03
C GLN A 3 -4.15 -13.03 11.66
N ILE A 4 -3.35 -12.10 11.13
CA ILE A 4 -2.57 -12.31 9.90
C ILE A 4 -1.38 -13.16 10.32
N GLU A 5 -1.38 -14.43 9.90
CA GLU A 5 -0.22 -15.29 10.09
C GLU A 5 0.93 -14.78 9.21
N PRO A 6 2.11 -14.46 9.78
CA PRO A 6 3.19 -13.86 9.00
C PRO A 6 3.65 -14.73 7.82
N GLY A 7 3.52 -16.06 7.90
CA GLY A 7 3.88 -16.98 6.81
C GLY A 7 3.03 -16.82 5.54
N ASP A 8 1.79 -16.35 5.68
CA ASP A 8 0.87 -16.19 4.55
C ASP A 8 1.02 -14.82 3.88
N LEU A 9 1.74 -13.90 4.50
CA LEU A 9 1.89 -12.52 4.05
C LEU A 9 2.92 -12.41 2.91
N LEU A 10 2.44 -12.03 1.72
CA LEU A 10 3.24 -11.74 0.54
C LEU A 10 3.67 -10.26 0.57
N LEU A 11 4.99 -10.01 0.55
CA LEU A 11 5.56 -8.66 0.57
C LEU A 11 6.42 -8.39 -0.66
N LEU A 12 6.44 -7.14 -1.13
CA LEU A 12 7.37 -6.68 -2.19
C LEU A 12 8.83 -6.80 -1.77
N SER A 13 9.76 -6.78 -2.73
CA SER A 13 11.22 -6.71 -2.51
C SER A 13 11.71 -5.45 -1.79
N ASP A 14 12.98 -5.46 -1.37
CA ASP A 14 13.65 -4.31 -0.76
C ASP A 14 13.59 -3.09 -1.68
N GLY A 15 13.59 -1.89 -1.10
CA GLY A 15 13.53 -0.63 -1.82
C GLY A 15 12.11 -0.06 -2.01
N HIS A 16 11.06 -0.78 -1.59
CA HIS A 16 9.69 -0.28 -1.57
C HIS A 16 9.27 0.13 -0.16
N CYS A 17 9.00 1.42 0.05
CA CYS A 17 8.47 1.94 1.32
C CYS A 17 7.19 1.23 1.78
N LEU A 18 6.44 0.61 0.85
CA LEU A 18 5.24 -0.17 1.17
C LEU A 18 5.57 -1.37 2.06
N ARG A 19 6.68 -2.07 1.83
CA ARG A 19 7.08 -3.20 2.68
C ARG A 19 7.25 -2.73 4.12
N ASP A 20 8.02 -1.66 4.31
CA ASP A 20 8.29 -1.12 5.63
C ASP A 20 7.00 -0.75 6.36
N GLN A 21 6.08 -0.10 5.65
CA GLN A 21 4.75 0.25 6.16
C GLN A 21 3.95 -0.98 6.59
N ILE A 22 4.06 -2.10 5.88
CA ILE A 22 3.37 -3.34 6.24
C ILE A 22 4.01 -4.00 7.47
N TYR A 23 5.34 -4.02 7.58
CA TYR A 23 6.00 -4.48 8.80
C TYR A 23 5.52 -3.70 10.02
N ASP A 24 5.44 -2.37 9.90
CA ASP A 24 5.01 -1.49 10.98
C ASP A 24 3.52 -1.68 11.31
N ALA A 25 2.65 -1.74 10.30
CA ALA A 25 1.22 -1.95 10.46
C ALA A 25 0.88 -3.31 11.10
N CYS A 26 1.57 -4.37 10.68
CA CYS A 26 1.36 -5.72 11.23
C CYS A 26 2.20 -5.99 12.49
N LYS A 27 2.98 -5.01 12.98
CA LYS A 27 3.89 -5.14 14.13
C LYS A 27 4.82 -6.35 14.02
N ILE A 28 5.28 -6.65 12.81
CA ILE A 28 6.14 -7.81 12.53
C ILE A 28 7.57 -7.42 12.91
N ASP A 29 8.17 -8.19 13.82
CA ASP A 29 9.56 -8.00 14.21
C ASP A 29 10.49 -8.44 13.08
N ARG A 30 11.18 -7.48 12.45
CA ARG A 30 12.13 -7.72 11.36
C ARG A 30 13.29 -8.63 11.79
N ALA A 31 13.69 -8.58 13.07
CA ALA A 31 14.80 -9.37 13.59
C ALA A 31 14.42 -10.85 13.81
N ARG A 32 13.11 -11.16 13.85
CA ARG A 32 12.58 -12.52 14.02
C ARG A 32 12.20 -13.19 12.70
N HIS A 33 12.71 -12.71 11.57
CA HIS A 33 12.40 -13.27 10.25
C HIS A 33 12.86 -14.73 10.17
N ARG A 34 11.95 -15.66 10.48
CA ARG A 34 12.15 -17.10 10.29
C ARG A 34 11.81 -17.42 8.84
N PRO A 35 12.72 -17.99 8.04
CA PRO A 35 12.47 -18.28 6.63
C PRO A 35 11.23 -19.13 6.35
N GLN A 36 10.75 -19.91 7.33
CA GLN A 36 9.58 -20.79 7.21
C GLN A 36 8.33 -20.29 7.95
N ALA A 37 8.41 -19.19 8.70
CA ALA A 37 7.30 -18.68 9.53
C ALA A 37 7.13 -17.15 9.47
N GLY A 38 7.88 -16.48 8.60
CA GLY A 38 7.82 -15.03 8.38
C GLY A 38 7.28 -14.68 6.98
N PRO A 39 7.13 -13.39 6.69
CA PRO A 39 6.59 -12.91 5.42
C PRO A 39 7.37 -13.45 4.21
N ARG A 40 6.64 -13.85 3.17
CA ARG A 40 7.22 -14.32 1.92
C ARG A 40 7.53 -13.12 1.03
N ILE A 41 8.82 -12.83 0.92
CA ILE A 41 9.35 -11.74 0.09
C ILE A 41 9.34 -12.14 -1.39
N GLN A 42 8.67 -11.34 -2.21
CA GLN A 42 8.58 -11.51 -3.65
C GLN A 42 9.38 -10.41 -4.35
N LYS A 43 10.36 -10.79 -5.19
CA LYS A 43 11.12 -9.86 -6.05
C LYS A 43 10.33 -9.50 -7.30
N THR A 44 9.19 -8.84 -7.10
CA THR A 44 8.24 -8.58 -8.17
C THR A 44 7.47 -7.27 -7.96
N SER A 45 6.62 -6.89 -8.90
CA SER A 45 5.76 -5.72 -8.83
C SER A 45 4.51 -5.98 -7.97
N LEU A 46 3.82 -4.89 -7.62
CA LEU A 46 2.55 -4.98 -6.90
C LEU A 46 1.49 -5.76 -7.72
N SER A 47 1.44 -5.57 -9.04
CA SER A 47 0.54 -6.31 -9.93
C SER A 47 0.74 -7.83 -9.87
N THR A 48 1.99 -8.30 -9.78
CA THR A 48 2.27 -9.73 -9.65
C THR A 48 1.89 -10.27 -8.27
N ILE A 49 2.07 -9.50 -7.20
CA ILE A 49 1.55 -9.91 -5.87
C ILE A 49 0.05 -10.16 -5.95
N PHE A 50 -0.70 -9.30 -6.63
CA PHE A 50 -2.13 -9.52 -6.78
C PHE A 50 -2.48 -10.77 -7.58
N ALA A 51 -1.75 -11.06 -8.66
CA ALA A 51 -1.94 -12.32 -9.37
C ALA A 51 -1.68 -13.54 -8.47
N LEU A 52 -0.66 -13.50 -7.61
CA LEU A 52 -0.37 -14.56 -6.63
C LEU A 52 -1.50 -14.70 -5.61
N VAL A 53 -2.00 -13.58 -5.07
CA VAL A 53 -3.15 -13.59 -4.14
C VAL A 53 -4.40 -14.16 -4.81
N GLY A 54 -4.69 -13.75 -6.06
CA GLY A 54 -5.81 -14.30 -6.85
C GLY A 54 -5.65 -15.79 -7.16
N ALA A 55 -4.41 -16.28 -7.27
CA ALA A 55 -4.10 -17.71 -7.39
C ALA A 55 -4.15 -18.48 -6.05
N GLY A 56 -4.44 -17.81 -4.93
CA GLY A 56 -4.52 -18.42 -3.60
C GLY A 56 -3.18 -18.63 -2.91
N GLU A 57 -2.11 -18.01 -3.42
CA GLU A 57 -0.76 -18.17 -2.86
C GLU A 57 -0.55 -17.43 -1.54
N GLY A 58 -1.53 -16.68 -1.03
CA GLY A 58 -1.43 -15.99 0.26
C GLY A 58 -2.27 -14.71 0.33
N ILE A 59 -1.88 -13.82 1.24
CA ILE A 59 -2.54 -12.52 1.46
C ILE A 59 -1.51 -11.39 1.43
N THR A 60 -1.97 -10.15 1.21
CA THR A 60 -1.09 -8.98 1.27
C THR A 60 -1.85 -7.77 1.80
N LEU A 61 -1.10 -6.76 2.26
CA LEU A 61 -1.64 -5.43 2.57
C LEU A 61 -1.30 -4.49 1.43
N VAL A 62 -2.28 -3.72 0.98
CA VAL A 62 -2.09 -2.76 -0.12
C VAL A 62 -2.62 -1.38 0.25
N PRO A 63 -2.05 -0.31 -0.32
CA PRO A 63 -2.61 1.03 -0.15
C PRO A 63 -4.01 1.10 -0.75
N ALA A 64 -4.89 1.87 -0.10
CA ALA A 64 -6.25 2.11 -0.56
C ALA A 64 -6.31 2.62 -2.02
N MET A 65 -5.34 3.45 -2.44
CA MET A 65 -5.25 3.94 -3.83
C MET A 65 -5.00 2.85 -4.87
N SER A 66 -4.35 1.75 -4.48
CA SER A 66 -4.13 0.61 -5.38
C SER A 66 -5.43 -0.12 -5.71
N LEU A 67 -6.49 0.13 -4.94
CA LEU A 67 -7.80 -0.48 -5.15
C LEU A 67 -8.58 0.08 -6.34
N ALA A 68 -8.24 1.29 -6.78
CA ALA A 68 -8.93 1.95 -7.89
C ALA A 68 -8.53 1.40 -9.28
N ALA A 69 -7.62 0.43 -9.32
CA ALA A 69 -7.14 -0.11 -10.58
C ALA A 69 -8.00 -1.29 -11.05
N GLU A 70 -8.31 -1.30 -12.34
CA GLU A 70 -9.25 -2.22 -13.00
C GLU A 70 -8.94 -3.71 -12.82
N TRP A 71 -7.71 -4.06 -12.43
CA TRP A 71 -7.25 -5.44 -12.28
C TRP A 71 -7.72 -6.13 -10.99
N ILE A 72 -8.41 -5.42 -10.08
CA ILE A 72 -9.04 -6.04 -8.89
C ILE A 72 -10.41 -6.64 -9.20
N THR A 73 -11.14 -6.04 -10.13
CA THR A 73 -12.56 -6.37 -10.36
C THR A 73 -12.81 -7.76 -10.95
N ASP A 74 -11.78 -8.49 -11.35
CA ASP A 74 -11.91 -9.79 -12.03
C ASP A 74 -10.96 -10.88 -11.51
N SER A 75 -10.23 -10.61 -10.43
CA SER A 75 -9.16 -11.51 -9.93
C SER A 75 -9.61 -12.47 -8.82
N GLY A 76 -10.90 -12.48 -8.45
CA GLY A 76 -11.41 -13.32 -7.37
C GLY A 76 -10.89 -12.93 -5.97
N ILE A 77 -10.31 -11.73 -5.84
CA ILE A 77 -9.68 -11.26 -4.61
C ILE A 77 -10.72 -10.58 -3.72
N ALA A 78 -10.88 -11.08 -2.50
CA ALA A 78 -11.64 -10.39 -1.47
C ALA A 78 -10.77 -9.32 -0.80
N VAL A 79 -11.22 -8.06 -0.82
CA VAL A 79 -10.54 -6.94 -0.16
C VAL A 79 -11.28 -6.58 1.12
N ARG A 80 -10.55 -6.40 2.22
CA ARG A 80 -11.09 -5.97 3.51
C ARG A 80 -10.32 -4.77 4.05
N PRO A 81 -11.00 -3.78 4.66
CA PRO A 81 -10.32 -2.68 5.32
C PRO A 81 -9.51 -3.20 6.51
N GLU A 82 -8.37 -2.55 6.77
CA GLU A 82 -7.58 -2.75 7.97
C GLU A 82 -8.23 -1.93 9.11
N GLU A 83 -8.62 -2.60 10.20
CA GLU A 83 -9.45 -2.01 11.26
C GLU A 83 -8.65 -1.43 12.43
N SER A 84 -7.33 -1.60 12.49
CA SER A 84 -6.51 -1.07 13.59
C SER A 84 -6.52 0.47 13.63
N GLY A 85 -6.79 1.13 12.51
CA GLY A 85 -6.72 2.58 12.37
C GLY A 85 -5.30 3.14 12.45
N THR A 86 -4.28 2.28 12.62
CA THR A 86 -2.87 2.66 12.71
C THR A 86 -2.13 2.50 11.39
N ALA A 87 -2.68 1.71 10.46
CA ALA A 87 -2.11 1.51 9.13
C ALA A 87 -2.51 2.67 8.20
N GLY A 88 -1.59 3.60 7.97
CA GLY A 88 -1.82 4.74 7.08
C GLY A 88 -0.52 5.35 6.57
N ARG A 89 -0.62 6.10 5.48
CA ARG A 89 0.51 6.89 4.96
C ARG A 89 0.04 8.26 4.48
N THR A 90 0.88 9.27 4.68
CA THR A 90 0.64 10.60 4.12
C THR A 90 1.36 10.73 2.79
N ILE A 91 0.62 11.00 1.72
CA ILE A 91 1.19 11.34 0.41
C ILE A 91 1.28 12.85 0.28
N ARG A 92 2.42 13.34 -0.19
CA ARG A 92 2.71 14.78 -0.30
C ARG A 92 3.08 15.12 -1.73
N LEU A 93 2.50 16.21 -2.23
CA LEU A 93 3.02 16.89 -3.42
C LEU A 93 4.17 17.80 -2.98
N THR A 94 5.37 17.55 -3.50
CA THR A 94 6.59 18.31 -3.17
C THR A 94 7.15 18.99 -4.40
N TYR A 95 7.71 20.18 -4.22
CA TYR A 95 8.34 20.98 -5.27
C TYR A 95 9.65 21.58 -4.76
N ARG A 96 10.54 21.95 -5.68
CA ARG A 96 11.81 22.60 -5.34
C ARG A 96 11.54 24.01 -4.80
N SER A 97 12.28 24.40 -3.76
CA SER A 97 12.29 25.80 -3.30
C SER A 97 12.65 26.74 -4.46
N GLY A 98 11.83 27.78 -4.67
CA GLY A 98 11.99 28.73 -5.77
C GLY A 98 11.40 28.27 -7.11
N TYR A 99 10.58 27.21 -7.15
CA TYR A 99 9.87 26.83 -8.39
C TYR A 99 8.95 27.97 -8.86
N PRO A 100 9.15 28.51 -10.09
CA PRO A 100 8.50 29.76 -10.48
C PRO A 100 7.02 29.63 -10.87
N ARG A 101 6.52 28.41 -11.11
CA ARG A 101 5.15 28.16 -11.59
C ARG A 101 4.25 27.62 -10.47
N MET A 102 4.19 28.30 -9.33
CA MET A 102 3.38 27.87 -8.18
C MET A 102 1.90 27.71 -8.52
N ALA A 103 1.34 28.58 -9.37
CA ALA A 103 -0.03 28.45 -9.85
C ALA A 103 -0.31 27.12 -10.56
N LEU A 104 0.69 26.52 -11.22
CA LEU A 104 0.54 25.19 -11.83
C LEU A 104 0.55 24.09 -10.77
N VAL A 105 1.41 24.21 -9.75
CA VAL A 105 1.48 23.26 -8.64
C VAL A 105 0.15 23.23 -7.88
N GLU A 106 -0.43 24.41 -7.63
CA GLU A 106 -1.73 24.55 -6.97
C GLU A 106 -2.85 23.92 -7.80
N LYS A 107 -2.93 24.24 -9.10
CA LYS A 107 -3.90 23.59 -10.00
C LYS A 107 -3.75 22.07 -10.04
N LEU A 108 -2.52 21.56 -10.05
CA LEU A 108 -2.28 20.11 -10.00
C LEU A 108 -2.74 19.51 -8.66
N ALA A 109 -2.49 20.20 -7.55
CA ALA A 109 -2.96 19.78 -6.23
C ALA A 109 -4.50 19.71 -6.19
N ASP A 110 -5.19 20.71 -6.76
CA ASP A 110 -6.65 20.75 -6.84
C ASP A 110 -7.20 19.58 -7.67
N ILE A 111 -6.61 19.29 -8.83
CA ILE A 111 -7.00 18.16 -9.69
C ILE A 111 -6.81 16.83 -8.96
N ILE A 112 -5.68 16.65 -8.26
CA ILE A 112 -5.41 15.43 -7.49
C ILE A 112 -6.43 15.30 -6.35
N ALA A 113 -6.69 16.37 -5.61
CA ALA A 113 -7.64 16.38 -4.48
C ALA A 113 -9.08 16.08 -4.93
N ALA A 114 -9.48 16.56 -6.11
CA ALA A 114 -10.78 16.29 -6.70
C ALA A 114 -10.94 14.84 -7.23
N SER A 115 -9.84 14.11 -7.40
CA SER A 115 -9.81 12.76 -7.99
C SER A 115 -9.42 11.68 -6.97
N LEU A 116 -9.50 11.97 -5.67
CA LEU A 116 -9.14 11.01 -4.63
C LEU A 116 -10.18 9.87 -4.53
N PRO A 117 -9.74 8.61 -4.34
CA PRO A 117 -10.65 7.53 -3.98
C PRO A 117 -11.37 7.83 -2.66
N ASN A 118 -12.59 7.32 -2.47
CA ASN A 118 -13.41 7.53 -1.26
C ASN A 118 -12.73 7.03 0.05
N THR A 119 -11.68 6.24 -0.08
CA THR A 119 -10.86 5.68 1.00
C THR A 119 -9.63 6.54 1.34
N VAL A 120 -9.45 7.68 0.67
CA VAL A 120 -8.34 8.61 0.88
C VAL A 120 -8.89 9.97 1.27
N HIS A 121 -8.35 10.55 2.35
CA HIS A 121 -8.80 11.85 2.85
C HIS A 121 -7.70 12.90 2.68
N PRO A 122 -8.06 14.14 2.28
CA PRO A 122 -7.10 15.23 2.21
C PRO A 122 -6.63 15.59 3.61
N VAL A 123 -5.32 15.56 3.84
CA VAL A 123 -4.70 16.05 5.07
C VAL A 123 -4.50 17.54 4.91
N ARG A 124 -5.27 18.36 5.65
CA ARG A 124 -5.08 19.82 5.65
C ARG A 124 -3.72 20.16 6.27
N ARG A 125 -3.02 21.09 5.63
CA ARG A 125 -1.78 21.72 6.15
C ARG A 125 -2.10 22.58 7.37
#